data_AF-A0A151U7A8-F1
#
_entry.id   AF-A0A151U7A8-F1
#
_cell.length_a   1.000
_cell.length_b   1.000
_cell.length_c   1.000
_cell.angle_alpha   90.00
_cell.angle_beta   90.00
_cell.angle_gamma   90.00
#
_symmetry.space_group_name_H-M   'P 1'
#
loop_
_entity.id
_entity.type
_entity.pdbx_description
1 polymer ?
#
loop_
_entity_poly.entity_id
_entity_poly.type
_entity_poly.pdbx_seq_one_letter_code
_entity_poly.pdbx_strand_id
1 'polypeptide(L)' 'KKKAINWLFLLLSQLLSSCTIDQLKYFCKHTNNRPTGAKDHLHYLTYMSLLKQHVPEWFA' A
#
# COMPACT_ATOMS: atom_id res chain seq x y z
N LYS A 1 21.92 15.65 11.85
CA LYS A 1 20.44 15.71 11.92
C LYS A 1 19.89 14.31 11.67
N LYS A 2 19.21 13.68 12.63
CA LYS A 2 18.50 12.42 12.37
C LYS A 2 17.39 12.73 11.37
N LYS A 3 17.43 12.15 10.17
CA LYS A 3 16.27 12.15 9.27
C LYS A 3 15.15 11.45 10.04
N ALA A 4 14.02 12.13 10.26
CA ALA A 4 12.86 11.48 10.85
C ALA A 4 12.46 10.33 9.91
N ILE A 5 12.57 9.10 10.39
CA ILE A 5 12.12 7.93 9.64
C ILE A 5 10.60 7.92 9.74
N ASN A 6 9.92 7.83 8.60
CA ASN A 6 8.50 7.56 8.58
C ASN A 6 8.28 6.07 8.93
N TRP A 7 8.03 5.80 10.21
CA TRP A 7 7.85 4.44 10.74
C TRP A 7 6.66 3.73 10.11
N LEU A 8 5.59 4.47 9.77
CA LEU A 8 4.43 3.93 9.08
C LEU A 8 4.80 3.45 7.68
N PHE A 9 5.59 4.24 6.94
CA PHE A 9 6.11 3.84 5.63
C PHE A 9 6.97 2.58 5.72
N LEU A 10 7.85 2.49 6.72
CA LEU A 10 8.72 1.34 6.91
C LEU A 10 7.91 0.06 7.18
N LEU A 11 6.93 0.14 8.08
CA LEU A 11 6.06 -0.99 8.44
C LEU A 11 5.20 -1.45 7.25
N LEU A 12 4.57 -0.51 6.54
CA LEU A 12 3.74 -0.80 5.37
C LEU A 12 4.58 -1.43 4.25
N SER A 13 5.80 -0.93 4.02
CA SER A 13 6.69 -1.48 2.99
C SER A 13 7.13 -2.91 3.31
N GLN A 14 7.42 -3.23 4.57
CA GLN A 14 7.74 -4.60 5.00
C GLN A 14 6.54 -5.54 4.82
N LEU A 15 5.35 -5.11 5.22
CA LEU A 15 4.12 -5.88 5.03
C LEU A 15 3.91 -6.20 3.54
N LEU A 16 3.92 -5.17 2.68
CA LEU A 16 3.71 -5.30 1.24
C LEU A 16 4.75 -6.21 0.58
N SER A 17 6.01 -6.09 0.96
CA SER A 17 7.09 -6.94 0.43
C SER A 17 6.91 -8.42 0.77
N SER A 18 6.24 -8.73 1.89
CA SER A 18 5.94 -10.11 2.30
C SER A 18 4.69 -10.70 1.65
N CYS A 19 3.82 -9.86 1.07
CA CYS A 19 2.60 -10.32 0.43
C CYS A 19 2.87 -10.99 -0.92
N THR A 20 2.09 -12.02 -1.24
CA THR A 20 2.09 -12.63 -2.57
C THR A 20 1.33 -11.75 -3.57
N ILE A 21 1.62 -11.91 -4.86
CA ILE A 21 0.89 -11.19 -5.94
C ILE A 21 -0.62 -11.43 -5.83
N ASP A 22 -1.04 -12.64 -5.49
CA ASP A 22 -2.47 -12.97 -5.39
C ASP A 22 -3.13 -12.31 -4.18
N GLN A 23 -2.43 -12.19 -3.05
CA GLN A 23 -2.90 -11.43 -1.89
C GLN A 23 -3.05 -9.94 -2.26
N LEU A 24 -2.10 -9.36 -2.99
CA LEU A 24 -2.19 -7.96 -3.42
C LEU A 24 -3.32 -7.73 -4.43
N LYS A 25 -3.52 -8.66 -5.39
CA LYS A 25 -4.67 -8.63 -6.30
C LYS A 25 -5.99 -8.73 -5.56
N TYR A 26 -6.07 -9.64 -4.59
CA TYR A 26 -7.26 -9.81 -3.73
C TYR A 26 -7.56 -8.52 -2.98
N PHE A 27 -6.56 -7.90 -2.35
CA PHE A 27 -6.73 -6.63 -1.67
C PHE A 27 -7.20 -5.52 -2.62
N CYS A 28 -6.56 -5.36 -3.79
CA CYS A 28 -6.95 -4.35 -4.78
C CYS A 28 -8.42 -4.51 -5.20
N LYS A 29 -8.87 -5.76 -5.43
CA LYS A 29 -10.27 -6.07 -5.76
C LYS A 29 -11.26 -5.58 -4.70
N HIS A 30 -10.89 -5.67 -3.41
CA HIS A 30 -11.76 -5.27 -2.30
C HIS A 30 -11.63 -3.80 -1.89
N THR A 31 -10.67 -3.07 -2.46
CA THR A 31 -10.47 -1.63 -2.26
C THR A 31 -10.90 -0.80 -3.46
N ASN A 32 -11.68 -1.40 -4.39
CA ASN A 32 -12.12 -0.79 -5.65
C ASN A 32 -10.98 -0.31 -6.57
N ASN A 33 -9.78 -0.88 -6.41
CA ASN A 33 -8.68 -0.65 -7.34
C ASN A 33 -8.71 -1.71 -8.45
N ARG A 34 -8.57 -1.30 -9.70
CA ARG A 34 -8.45 -2.24 -10.82
C ARG A 34 -7.13 -3.02 -10.67
N PRO A 35 -7.17 -4.35 -10.42
CA PRO A 35 -5.95 -5.13 -10.28
C PRO A 35 -5.17 -5.09 -11.58
N THR A 36 -3.86 -4.87 -11.50
CA THR A 36 -2.97 -4.97 -12.66
C THR A 36 -2.07 -6.20 -12.51
N GLY A 37 -1.43 -6.63 -13.60
CA GLY A 37 -0.53 -7.78 -13.58
C GLY A 37 0.83 -7.48 -12.95
N ALA A 38 1.23 -6.22 -12.86
CA ALA A 38 2.55 -5.81 -12.41
C ALA A 38 2.62 -5.71 -10.87
N LYS A 39 3.57 -6.42 -10.25
CA LYS A 39 3.74 -6.45 -8.79
C LYS A 39 3.98 -5.06 -8.19
N ASP A 40 4.80 -4.24 -8.83
CA ASP A 40 5.12 -2.89 -8.33
C ASP A 40 3.89 -1.99 -8.30
N HIS A 41 3.04 -2.11 -9.31
CA HIS A 41 1.80 -1.35 -9.37
C HIS A 41 0.79 -1.84 -8.31
N LEU A 42 0.72 -3.15 -8.07
CA LEU A 42 -0.08 -3.71 -6.99
C LEU A 42 0.40 -3.26 -5.59
N HIS A 43 1.71 -3.20 -5.35
CA HIS A 43 2.26 -2.64 -4.11
C HIS A 43 1.86 -1.18 -3.93
N TYR A 44 2.02 -0.37 -4.97
CA TYR A 44 1.67 1.05 -4.93
C TYR A 44 0.18 1.26 -4.65
N LEU A 45 -0.71 0.55 -5.34
CA LEU A 45 -2.16 0.64 -5.12
C LEU A 45 -2.57 0.22 -3.70
N THR A 46 -1.96 -0.87 -3.20
CA THR A 46 -2.20 -1.35 -1.84
C THR A 46 -1.72 -0.33 -0.81
N TYR A 47 -0.52 0.22 -0.99
CA TYR A 47 0.03 1.28 -0.14
C TYR A 47 -0.87 2.52 -0.11
N MET A 48 -1.28 3.03 -1.28
CA MET A 48 -2.13 4.22 -1.37
C MET A 48 -3.51 4.00 -0.75
N SER A 49 -4.07 2.81 -0.90
CA SER A 49 -5.34 2.46 -0.27
C SER A 49 -5.25 2.44 1.25
N LEU A 50 -4.16 1.87 1.79
CA LEU A 50 -3.91 1.86 3.23
C LEU A 50 -3.67 3.28 3.77
N LEU A 51 -2.91 4.11 3.05
CA LEU A 51 -2.75 5.52 3.42
C LEU A 51 -4.08 6.25 3.44
N LYS A 52 -4.94 6.06 2.43
CA LYS A 52 -6.26 6.70 2.37
C LYS A 52 -7.17 6.26 3.52
N GLN A 53 -7.05 5.02 3.98
CA GLN A 53 -7.80 4.50 5.13
C GLN A 53 -7.28 5.06 6.46
N HIS A 54 -5.97 5.22 6.62
CA HIS A 54 -5.36 5.66 7.88
C HIS A 54 -5.29 7.19 8.03
N VAL A 55 -5.19 7.92 6.94
CA VAL A 55 -4.96 9.37 6.91
C VAL A 55 -5.86 10.01 5.84
N PRO A 56 -7.19 9.87 5.95
CA PRO A 56 -8.13 10.34 4.93
C PRO A 56 -8.01 11.85 4.67
N GLU A 57 -7.60 12.63 5.65
CA GLU A 57 -7.39 14.08 5.55
C GLU A 57 -6.30 14.50 4.56
N TRP A 58 -5.39 13.59 4.18
CA TRP A 58 -4.38 13.88 3.14
C TRP A 58 -4.95 13.78 1.72
N PHE A 59 -6.15 13.24 1.56
CA PHE A 59 -6.78 12.94 0.28
C PHE A 59 -8.13 13.66 0.10
N ALA A 60 -8.45 14.61 0.98
CA ALA A 60 -9.65 15.44 0.95
C ALA A 60 -9.50 16.63 -0.01
#